data_AF-A0A4R1H7N2-F1
#
_entry.id   AF-A0A4R1H7N2-F1
#
_cell.length_a   1.000
_cell.length_b   1.000
_cell.length_c   1.000
_cell.angle_alpha   90.00
_cell.angle_beta   90.00
_cell.angle_gamma   90.00
#
_symmetry.space_group_name_H-M   'P 1'
#
loop_
_entity.id
_entity.type
_entity.pdbx_description
1 polymer ?
#
loop_
_entity_poly.entity_id
_entity_poly.type
_entity_poly.pdbx_seq_one_letter_code
_entity_poly.pdbx_strand_id
1 'polypeptide(L)'
;MSLRPQLLYALTLLGYFGIMVLLPVWIGWFKPPGLLIPPVAIALLALPLFFALRGMLHARRYTVAWSLFLSLLYFTHGIIEAWSEPVARWGAITEVILATCWLTGGIAWIRATSPRRHPPA
;
A
#
# COMPACT_ATOMS: atom_id res chain seq x y z
N MET A 1 22.57 5.04 13.08
CA MET A 1 21.42 4.79 12.17
C MET A 1 21.84 5.19 10.76
N SER A 2 21.78 4.29 9.78
CA SER A 2 22.00 4.68 8.38
C SER A 2 20.72 5.37 7.87
N LEU A 3 20.84 6.62 7.43
CA LEU A 3 19.70 7.46 7.03
C LEU A 3 18.96 6.90 5.80
N ARG A 4 19.70 6.27 4.88
CA ARG A 4 19.19 5.77 3.59
C ARG A 4 18.10 4.70 3.72
N PRO A 5 18.29 3.58 4.43
CA PRO A 5 17.22 2.58 4.58
C PRO A 5 16.01 3.12 5.34
N GLN A 6 16.18 4.06 6.27
CA GLN A 6 15.05 4.62 7.01
C GLN A 6 14.12 5.44 6.12
N LEU A 7 14.68 6.21 5.16
CA LEU A 7 13.88 6.95 4.18
C LEU A 7 13.10 6.01 3.24
N LEU A 8 13.72 4.92 2.78
CA LEU A 8 13.03 3.91 1.96
C LEU A 8 11.89 3.25 2.73
N TYR A 9 12.11 2.98 4.02
CA TYR A 9 11.06 2.45 4.88
C TYR A 9 9.93 3.44 5.12
N ALA A 10 10.27 4.71 5.37
CA ALA A 10 9.29 5.78 5.52
C ALA A 10 8.44 5.94 4.25
N LEU A 11 9.04 5.86 3.05
CA LEU A 11 8.31 5.86 1.79
C LEU A 11 7.33 4.67 1.68
N THR A 12 7.79 3.48 2.09
CA THR A 12 6.97 2.26 2.14
C THR A 12 5.76 2.46 3.06
N LEU A 13 5.98 2.98 4.27
CA LEU A 13 4.94 3.24 5.25
C LEU A 13 3.99 4.34 4.80
N LEU A 14 4.50 5.40 4.16
CA LEU A 14 3.69 6.48 3.62
C LEU A 14 2.71 5.96 2.58
N GLY A 15 3.15 5.09 1.66
CA GLY A 15 2.26 4.47 0.68
C GLY A 15 1.19 3.58 1.34
N TYR A 16 1.61 2.71 2.26
CA TYR A 16 0.70 1.80 2.98
C TYR A 16 -0.35 2.54 3.83
N PHE A 17 0.08 3.44 4.72
CA PHE A 17 -0.83 4.22 5.56
C PHE A 17 -1.66 5.22 4.76
N GLY A 18 -1.07 5.77 3.69
CA GLY A 18 -1.78 6.62 2.75
C GLY A 18 -3.00 5.91 2.18
N ILE A 19 -2.85 4.68 1.68
CA ILE A 19 -3.99 3.88 1.17
C ILE A 19 -4.98 3.56 2.29
N MET A 20 -4.47 3.19 3.47
CA MET A 20 -5.31 2.84 4.62
C MET A 20 -6.23 4.00 5.06
N VAL A 21 -5.79 5.25 4.89
CA VAL A 21 -6.59 6.47 5.14
C VAL A 21 -7.39 6.89 3.90
N LEU A 22 -6.82 6.78 2.71
CA LEU A 22 -7.46 7.18 1.46
C LEU A 22 -8.76 6.42 1.21
N LEU A 23 -8.76 5.09 1.40
CA LEU A 23 -9.93 4.25 1.16
C LEU A 23 -11.18 4.70 1.94
N PRO A 24 -11.16 4.82 3.29
CA PRO A 24 -12.33 5.26 4.04
C PRO A 24 -12.70 6.71 3.77
N VAL A 25 -11.72 7.61 3.57
CA VAL A 25 -11.98 9.02 3.26
C VAL A 25 -12.68 9.14 1.91
N TRP A 26 -12.15 8.48 0.88
CA TRP A 26 -12.68 8.55 -0.47
C TRP A 26 -14.06 7.90 -0.58
N ILE A 27 -14.19 6.65 -0.10
CA ILE A 27 -15.44 5.86 -0.23
C ILE A 27 -16.54 6.41 0.69
N GLY A 28 -16.18 6.94 1.86
CA GLY A 28 -17.15 7.42 2.85
C GLY A 28 -17.72 8.80 2.55
N TRP A 29 -16.92 9.72 1.99
CA TRP A 29 -17.32 11.12 1.80
C TRP A 29 -17.46 11.57 0.35
N PHE A 30 -16.64 11.03 -0.56
CA PHE A 30 -16.49 11.62 -1.90
C PHE A 30 -17.06 10.73 -3.02
N LYS A 31 -17.02 9.41 -2.87
CA LYS A 31 -17.51 8.49 -3.91
C LYS A 31 -19.03 8.40 -3.89
N PRO A 32 -19.73 8.62 -5.02
CA PRO A 32 -21.17 8.38 -5.09
C PRO A 32 -21.49 6.90 -4.81
N PRO A 33 -22.67 6.57 -4.25
CA PRO A 33 -23.04 5.20 -3.94
C PRO A 33 -22.97 4.30 -5.20
N GLY A 34 -22.10 3.30 -5.16
CA GLY A 34 -21.92 2.33 -6.24
C GLY A 34 -22.67 1.01 -5.96
N LEU A 35 -22.19 -0.08 -6.57
CA LEU A 35 -22.76 -1.42 -6.40
C LEU A 35 -22.76 -1.92 -4.94
N LEU A 36 -21.75 -1.52 -4.16
CA LEU A 36 -21.62 -1.85 -2.75
C LEU A 36 -21.93 -0.62 -1.90
N ILE A 37 -22.64 -0.83 -0.78
CA ILE A 37 -22.79 0.21 0.23
C ILE A 37 -21.42 0.55 0.86
N PRO A 38 -21.15 1.82 1.22
CA PRO A 38 -19.82 2.27 1.65
C PRO A 38 -19.17 1.41 2.77
N PRO A 39 -19.88 1.00 3.84
CA PRO A 39 -19.28 0.20 4.90
C PRO A 39 -18.78 -1.17 4.43
N VAL A 40 -19.49 -1.81 3.50
CA VAL A 40 -19.13 -3.13 2.95
C VAL A 40 -17.91 -2.99 2.05
N ALA A 41 -17.86 -1.97 1.20
CA ALA A 41 -16.71 -1.69 0.35
C ALA A 41 -15.45 -1.38 1.17
N ILE A 42 -15.57 -0.56 2.22
CA ILE A 42 -14.47 -0.24 3.13
C ILE A 42 -14.01 -1.50 3.88
N ALA A 43 -14.92 -2.31 4.41
CA ALA A 43 -14.55 -3.55 5.08
C ALA A 43 -13.79 -4.49 4.13
N LEU A 44 -14.29 -4.69 2.91
CA LEU A 44 -13.67 -5.57 1.93
C LEU A 44 -12.26 -5.10 1.53
N LEU A 45 -12.08 -3.80 1.32
CA LEU A 45 -10.80 -3.22 0.87
C LEU A 45 -9.83 -2.95 2.01
N ALA A 46 -10.29 -2.57 3.20
CA ALA A 46 -9.41 -2.19 4.31
C ALA A 46 -9.00 -3.39 5.18
N LEU A 47 -9.86 -4.41 5.34
CA LEU A 47 -9.56 -5.58 6.19
C LEU A 47 -8.23 -6.28 5.82
N PRO A 48 -7.90 -6.49 4.53
CA PRO A 48 -6.61 -7.07 4.15
C PRO A 48 -5.40 -6.28 4.64
N LEU A 49 -5.48 -4.94 4.71
CA LEU A 49 -4.38 -4.10 5.18
C LEU A 49 -4.06 -4.35 6.64
N PHE A 50 -5.07 -4.59 7.49
CA PHE A 50 -4.86 -4.81 8.92
C PHE A 50 -4.03 -6.07 9.21
N PHE A 51 -4.04 -7.08 8.32
CA PHE A 51 -3.17 -8.25 8.45
C PHE A 51 -1.68 -7.89 8.32
N ALA A 52 -1.33 -6.92 7.46
CA ALA A 52 0.05 -6.44 7.32
C ALA A 52 0.47 -5.49 8.46
N LEU A 53 -0.48 -4.84 9.13
CA LEU A 53 -0.23 -3.69 10.02
C LEU A 53 0.82 -3.97 11.08
N ARG A 54 0.63 -5.05 11.87
CA ARG A 54 1.53 -5.37 12.98
C ARG A 54 2.97 -5.60 12.49
N GLY A 55 3.15 -6.30 11.38
CA GLY A 55 4.49 -6.57 10.86
C GLY A 55 5.14 -5.36 10.20
N MET A 56 4.33 -4.49 9.56
CA MET A 56 4.77 -3.19 9.03
C MET A 56 5.08 -2.17 10.13
N LEU A 57 4.52 -2.25 11.33
CA LEU A 57 4.95 -1.38 12.43
C LEU A 57 6.30 -1.81 13.02
N HIS A 58 6.62 -3.11 12.97
CA HIS A 58 7.83 -3.68 13.55
C HIS A 58 8.95 -3.92 12.53
N ALA A 59 8.86 -3.39 11.32
CA ALA A 59 9.84 -3.58 10.25
C ALA A 59 10.23 -5.04 10.00
N ARG A 60 9.26 -5.96 10.08
CA ARG A 60 9.49 -7.39 9.80
C ARG A 60 9.62 -7.58 8.30
N ARG A 61 10.82 -7.98 7.83
CA ARG A 61 11.10 -8.18 6.40
C ARG A 61 10.13 -9.10 5.70
N TYR A 62 9.76 -10.20 6.36
CA TYR A 62 8.75 -11.13 5.84
C TYR A 62 7.43 -10.42 5.57
N THR A 63 6.93 -9.63 6.54
CA THR A 63 5.68 -8.90 6.37
C THR A 63 5.81 -7.80 5.33
N VAL A 64 6.93 -7.07 5.28
CA VAL A 64 7.14 -6.06 4.22
C VAL A 64 7.11 -6.69 2.84
N ALA A 65 7.79 -7.84 2.64
CA ALA A 65 7.77 -8.57 1.38
C ALA A 65 6.35 -9.05 1.02
N TRP A 66 5.63 -9.61 1.99
CA TRP A 66 4.24 -10.04 1.81
C TRP A 66 3.32 -8.86 1.47
N SER A 67 3.53 -7.72 2.11
CA SER A 67 2.75 -6.49 1.93
C SER A 67 2.85 -5.96 0.49
N LEU A 68 3.94 -6.26 -0.24
CA LEU A 68 4.07 -5.88 -1.65
C LEU A 68 3.00 -6.53 -2.54
N PHE A 69 2.53 -7.74 -2.21
CA PHE A 69 1.43 -8.36 -2.95
C PHE A 69 0.12 -7.57 -2.78
N LEU A 70 -0.13 -7.05 -1.58
CA LEU A 70 -1.26 -6.16 -1.35
C LEU A 70 -1.11 -4.87 -2.15
N SER A 71 0.09 -4.28 -2.20
CA SER A 71 0.32 -3.06 -2.99
C SER A 71 -0.04 -3.23 -4.47
N LEU A 72 0.18 -4.41 -5.06
CA LEU A 72 -0.21 -4.72 -6.44
C LEU A 72 -1.73 -4.79 -6.62
N LEU A 73 -2.45 -5.29 -5.61
CA LEU A 73 -3.91 -5.32 -5.62
C LEU A 73 -4.46 -3.89 -5.65
N TYR A 74 -4.00 -2.99 -4.77
CA TYR A 74 -4.44 -1.59 -4.75
C TYR A 74 -4.00 -0.80 -5.98
N PHE A 75 -2.82 -1.10 -6.53
CA PHE A 75 -2.39 -0.53 -7.80
C PHE A 75 -3.38 -0.88 -8.93
N THR A 76 -3.75 -2.16 -9.02
CA THR A 76 -4.70 -2.63 -10.02
C THR A 76 -6.09 -2.03 -9.81
N HIS A 77 -6.56 -1.98 -8.55
CA HIS A 77 -7.82 -1.35 -8.17
C HIS A 77 -7.87 0.13 -8.59
N GLY A 78 -6.84 0.90 -8.24
CA GLY A 78 -6.76 2.31 -8.60
C GLY A 78 -6.72 2.55 -10.12
N ILE A 79 -6.07 1.68 -10.90
CA ILE A 79 -6.09 1.79 -12.38
C ILE A 79 -7.49 1.57 -12.93
N ILE A 80 -8.17 0.49 -12.47
CA ILE A 80 -9.52 0.16 -12.92
C ILE A 80 -10.47 1.30 -12.56
N GLU A 81 -10.42 1.78 -11.33
CA GLU A 81 -11.29 2.86 -10.85
C GLU A 81 -11.02 4.18 -11.60
N ALA A 82 -9.75 4.53 -11.88
CA ALA A 82 -9.39 5.74 -12.61
C ALA A 82 -9.88 5.73 -14.07
N TRP A 83 -9.96 4.54 -14.67
CA TRP A 83 -10.48 4.34 -16.02
C TRP A 83 -12.01 4.31 -16.06
N SER A 84 -12.64 3.61 -15.12
CA SER A 84 -14.08 3.34 -15.12
C SER A 84 -14.93 4.50 -14.63
N GLU A 85 -14.45 5.31 -13.69
CA GLU A 85 -15.28 6.32 -13.01
C GLU A 85 -14.60 7.70 -13.01
N PRO A 86 -15.05 8.65 -13.87
CA PRO A 86 -14.48 9.98 -13.95
C PRO A 86 -14.53 10.76 -12.63
N VAL A 87 -15.58 10.58 -11.82
CA VAL A 87 -15.72 11.25 -10.51
C VAL A 87 -14.69 10.70 -9.52
N ALA A 88 -14.41 9.40 -9.58
CA ALA A 88 -13.48 8.70 -8.70
C ALA A 88 -12.00 8.94 -9.07
N ARG A 89 -11.74 9.49 -10.26
CA ARG A 89 -10.42 9.50 -10.91
C ARG A 89 -9.29 10.09 -10.05
N TRP A 90 -9.54 11.18 -9.33
CA TRP A 90 -8.51 11.82 -8.50
C TRP A 90 -8.10 10.96 -7.31
N GLY A 91 -9.06 10.35 -6.62
CA GLY A 91 -8.79 9.39 -5.55
C GLY A 91 -8.07 8.15 -6.08
N ALA A 92 -8.52 7.65 -7.23
CA ALA A 92 -7.93 6.49 -7.88
C ALA A 92 -6.47 6.73 -8.34
N ILE A 93 -6.16 7.89 -8.94
CA ILE A 93 -4.78 8.26 -9.27
C ILE A 93 -3.92 8.38 -8.01
N THR A 94 -4.47 8.95 -6.93
CA THR A 94 -3.77 9.05 -5.64
C THR A 94 -3.46 7.66 -5.08
N GLU A 95 -4.42 6.73 -5.17
CA GLU A 95 -4.23 5.32 -4.79
C GLU A 95 -3.10 4.67 -5.59
N VAL A 96 -3.06 4.86 -6.91
CA VAL A 96 -2.00 4.33 -7.78
C VAL A 96 -0.62 4.87 -7.38
N ILE A 97 -0.51 6.16 -7.11
CA ILE A 97 0.76 6.78 -6.68
C ILE A 97 1.21 6.19 -5.34
N LEU A 98 0.31 6.11 -4.35
CA LEU A 98 0.62 5.57 -3.03
C LEU A 98 1.01 4.08 -3.10
N ALA A 99 0.31 3.29 -3.92
CA ALA A 99 0.62 1.88 -4.14
C ALA A 99 2.00 1.71 -4.79
N THR A 100 2.34 2.59 -5.74
CA THR A 100 3.66 2.60 -6.40
C THR A 100 4.77 2.99 -5.42
N CYS A 101 4.55 3.98 -4.56
CA CYS A 101 5.49 4.36 -3.49
C CYS A 101 5.70 3.22 -2.49
N TRP A 102 4.62 2.54 -2.09
CA TRP A 102 4.68 1.36 -1.22
C TRP A 102 5.51 0.24 -1.86
N LEU A 103 5.20 -0.11 -3.11
CA LEU A 103 5.87 -1.17 -3.85
C LEU A 103 7.37 -0.89 -4.02
N THR A 104 7.70 0.27 -4.59
CA THR A 104 9.09 0.64 -4.90
C THR A 104 9.92 0.88 -3.64
N GLY A 105 9.35 1.56 -2.64
CA GLY A 105 9.98 1.78 -1.34
C GLY A 105 10.29 0.46 -0.63
N GLY A 106 9.34 -0.47 -0.62
CA GLY A 106 9.50 -1.75 0.06
C GLY A 106 10.53 -2.65 -0.63
N ILE A 107 10.53 -2.71 -1.96
CA ILE A 107 11.57 -3.43 -2.73
C ILE A 107 12.96 -2.85 -2.42
N ALA A 108 13.11 -1.53 -2.50
CA ALA A 108 14.39 -0.86 -2.24
C ALA A 108 14.86 -1.09 -0.79
N TRP A 109 13.96 -1.02 0.18
CA TRP A 109 14.26 -1.25 1.58
C TRP A 109 14.71 -2.69 1.87
N ILE A 110 14.03 -3.70 1.29
CA ILE A 110 14.42 -5.11 1.43
C ILE A 110 15.82 -5.33 0.84
N ARG A 111 16.10 -4.77 -0.35
CA ARG A 111 17.42 -4.87 -0.99
C ARG A 111 18.51 -4.22 -0.15
N ALA A 112 18.25 -3.03 0.40
CA ALA A 112 19.20 -2.30 1.22
C ALA A 112 19.49 -2.97 2.58
N THR A 113 18.58 -3.81 3.07
CA THR A 113 18.71 -4.45 4.38
C THR A 113 19.07 -5.94 4.30
N SER A 114 18.91 -6.61 3.17
CA SER A 114 19.21 -8.03 2.96
C SER A 114 20.58 -8.46 3.52
N PRO A 115 20.69 -9.54 4.31
CA PRO A 115 21.97 -10.00 4.82
C PRO A 115 22.81 -10.52 3.65
N ARG A 116 24.11 -10.24 3.64
CA ARG A 116 25.00 -10.83 2.63
C ARG A 116 25.04 -12.34 2.85
N ARG A 117 24.71 -13.13 1.82
CA ARG A 117 24.99 -14.57 1.85
C ARG A 117 26.50 -14.75 1.71
N HIS A 118 27.14 -15.37 2.69
CA HIS A 118 28.51 -15.84 2.54
C HIS A 118 28.48 -17.16 1.73
N PRO A 119 29.27 -17.30 0.66
CA PRO A 119 29.38 -18.57 -0.05
C PRO A 119 29.96 -19.64 0.88
N PRO A 120 29.54 -20.92 0.75
CA PRO A 120 30.21 -22.02 1.44
C PRO A 120 31.68 -22.09 0.99
N ALA A 121 32.57 -22.30 1.96
CA ALA A 121 34.02 -22.42 1.76
C ALA A 121 34.39 -23.68 0.97
#